data_AF-A0A1X7SJL9-F1
#
_entry.id   AF-A0A1X7SJL9-F1
#
_cell.length_a   1.000
_cell.length_b   1.000
_cell.length_c   1.000
_cell.angle_alpha   90.00
_cell.angle_beta   90.00
_cell.angle_gamma   90.00
#
_symmetry.space_group_name_H-M   'P 1'
#
loop_
_entity.id
_entity.type
_entity.pdbx_description
1 polymer ?
#
loop_
_entity_poly.entity_id
_entity_poly.type
_entity_poly.pdbx_seq_one_letter_code
_entity_poly.pdbx_strand_id
1 'polypeptide(L)' 'MQRVTKYPLLIGKILEYTPDTDPDYESLLMALQASETLCSQVNDGVRAKENAESLEWLQSHVHVTLNE' A
#
# COMPACT_ATOMS: atom_id res chain seq x y z
N MET A 1 0.80 -10.49 3.71
CA MET A 1 0.26 -9.14 3.91
C MET A 1 -1.17 -9.17 4.45
N GLN A 2 -1.41 -9.64 5.69
CA GLN A 2 -2.76 -9.61 6.28
C GLN A 2 -2.91 -8.59 7.40
N ARG A 3 -1.81 -8.26 8.08
CA ARG A 3 -1.83 -7.36 9.24
C ARG A 3 -2.01 -5.91 8.80
N VAL A 4 -1.20 -5.47 7.83
CA VAL A 4 -1.18 -4.08 7.34
C VAL A 4 -2.55 -3.68 6.78
N THR A 5 -3.16 -4.54 5.96
CA THR A 5 -4.48 -4.32 5.36
C THR A 5 -5.65 -4.32 6.35
N LYS A 6 -5.44 -4.80 7.59
CA LYS A 6 -6.46 -4.80 8.64
C LYS A 6 -6.50 -3.49 9.43
N TYR A 7 -5.42 -2.70 9.46
CA TYR A 7 -5.39 -1.47 10.26
C TYR A 7 -6.44 -0.44 9.83
N PRO A 8 -6.64 -0.12 8.54
CA PRO A 8 -7.69 0.80 8.12
C PRO A 8 -9.08 0.34 8.57
N LEU A 9 -9.34 -0.97 8.49
CA LEU A 9 -10.63 -1.55 8.87
C LEU A 9 -10.89 -1.42 10.38
N LEU A 10 -9.88 -1.71 11.20
CA LEU A 10 -10.00 -1.65 12.66
C LEU A 10 -10.10 -0.21 13.14
N ILE A 11 -9.24 0.68 12.62
CA ILE A 11 -9.24 2.10 13.00
C ILE A 11 -10.54 2.77 12.53
N GLY A 12 -11.00 2.48 11.32
CA GLY A 12 -12.29 2.98 10.82
C GLY A 12 -13.46 2.51 11.69
N LYS A 13 -13.43 1.26 12.17
CA LYS A 13 -14.47 0.74 13.07
C LYS A 13 -14.44 1.40 14.45
N ILE A 14 -13.27 1.76 14.96
CA ILE A 14 -13.15 2.53 16.21
C ILE A 14 -13.69 3.95 15.99
N LEU A 15 -13.26 4.62 14.92
CA LEU A 15 -13.68 5.98 14.58
C LEU A 15 -15.20 6.10 14.38
N GLU A 16 -15.86 5.08 13.83
CA GLU A 16 -17.33 5.02 13.69
C GLU A 16 -18.07 5.16 15.04
N TYR A 17 -17.44 4.74 16.14
CA TYR A 17 -18.00 4.82 17.50
C TYR A 17 -17.34 5.88 18.37
N THR A 18 -16.43 6.69 17.82
CA THR A 18 -15.81 7.83 18.52
C THR A 18 -16.51 9.13 18.10
N PRO A 19 -17.16 9.86 19.04
CA PRO A 19 -17.75 11.17 18.75
C PRO A 19 -16.70 12.19 18.30
N ASP A 20 -17.09 13.17 17.50
CA ASP A 20 -16.25 14.29 17.06
C ASP A 20 -15.80 15.23 18.20
N THR A 21 -16.48 15.17 19.34
CA THR A 21 -16.13 15.90 20.56
C THR A 21 -15.08 15.18 21.42
N ASP A 22 -14.77 13.92 21.09
CA ASP A 22 -13.77 13.14 21.82
C ASP A 22 -12.35 13.64 21.47
N PRO A 23 -11.45 13.83 22.45
CA PRO A 23 -10.08 14.27 22.20
C PRO A 23 -9.29 13.33 21.27
N ASP A 24 -9.66 12.06 21.17
CA ASP A 24 -8.99 11.08 20.33
C ASP A 24 -9.50 11.07 18.88
N TYR A 25 -10.61 11.75 18.57
CA TYR A 25 -11.22 11.73 17.23
C TYR A 25 -10.25 12.14 16.13
N GLU A 26 -9.58 13.29 16.31
CA GLU A 26 -8.62 13.81 15.32
C GLU A 26 -7.40 12.87 15.16
N SER A 27 -6.94 12.30 16.28
CA SER A 27 -5.84 11.34 16.28
C SER A 27 -6.21 10.05 15.52
N LEU A 28 -7.45 9.56 15.69
CA LEU A 28 -7.97 8.40 14.98
C LEU A 28 -8.16 8.68 13.49
N LEU A 29 -8.61 9.89 13.12
CA LEU A 29 -8.73 10.30 11.72
C LEU A 29 -7.36 10.33 11.03
N MET A 30 -6.34 10.92 11.66
CA MET A 30 -4.97 10.91 11.15
C MET A 30 -4.41 9.49 11.07
N ALA A 31 -4.66 8.65 12.08
CA ALA A 31 -4.22 7.26 12.08
C ALA A 31 -4.87 6.45 10.94
N LEU A 32 -6.15 6.70 10.65
CA LEU A 32 -6.86 6.07 9.54
C LEU A 32 -6.20 6.43 8.21
N GLN A 33 -6.01 7.72 7.93
CA GLN A 33 -5.35 8.21 6.72
C GLN A 33 -3.92 7.64 6.54
N ALA A 34 -3.14 7.62 7.62
CA ALA A 34 -1.80 7.05 7.61
C ALA A 34 -1.82 5.55 7.29
N SER A 35 -2.77 4.81 7.87
CA SER A 35 -2.90 3.37 7.63
C SER A 35 -3.32 3.02 6.21
N GLU A 36 -4.20 3.83 5.59
CA GLU A 36 -4.61 3.69 4.20
C GLU A 36 -3.45 3.99 3.25
N THR A 37 -2.72 5.07 3.51
CA THR A 37 -1.51 5.44 2.76
C THR A 37 -0.48 4.32 2.79
N LEU A 38 -0.22 3.74 3.97
CA LEU A 38 0.69 2.61 4.13
C LEU A 38 0.23 1.39 3.32
N CYS A 39 -1.07 1.08 3.32
CA CYS A 39 -1.61 -0.03 2.52
C CYS A 39 -1.39 0.19 1.02
N SER A 40 -1.60 1.41 0.52
CA SER A 40 -1.34 1.74 -0.88
C SER A 40 0.14 1.59 -1.22
N GLN A 41 1.03 2.18 -0.43
CA GLN A 41 2.48 2.11 -0.65
C GLN A 41 3.00 0.67 -0.69
N VAL A 42 2.49 -0.18 0.19
CA VAL A 42 2.81 -1.61 0.19
C VAL A 42 2.38 -2.28 -1.11
N ASN A 43 1.14 -2.02 -1.55
CA ASN A 43 0.62 -2.60 -2.79
C ASN A 43 1.40 -2.12 -4.00
N ASP A 44 1.73 -0.83 -4.05
CA ASP A 44 2.48 -0.24 -5.16
C ASP A 44 3.93 -0.72 -5.17
N GLY A 45 4.54 -0.92 -4.00
CA GLY A 45 5.88 -1.50 -3.86
C GLY A 45 5.97 -2.94 -4.37
N VAL A 46 4.94 -3.76 -4.11
CA VAL A 46 4.87 -5.13 -4.67
C VAL A 46 4.76 -5.09 -6.19
N ARG A 47 3.87 -4.25 -6.75
CA ARG A 47 3.74 -4.09 -8.21
C ARG A 47 5.02 -3.63 -8.86
N ALA A 48 5.68 -2.62 -8.28
CA ALA A 48 6.93 -2.08 -8.80
C ALA A 48 8.04 -3.15 -8.81
N LYS A 49 8.10 -3.96 -7.75
CA LYS A 49 9.03 -5.09 -7.65
C LYS A 49 8.76 -6.14 -8.74
N GLU A 50 7.51 -6.59 -8.90
CA GLU A 50 7.14 -7.59 -9.91
C GLU A 50 7.43 -7.10 -11.34
N ASN A 51 7.18 -5.81 -11.60
CA ASN A 51 7.49 -5.18 -12.88
C ASN A 51 9.01 -5.12 -13.13
N ALA A 52 9.80 -4.76 -12.12
CA ALA A 52 11.26 -4.73 -12.22
C ALA A 52 11.85 -6.12 -12.48
N GLU A 53 11.39 -7.14 -11.75
CA GLU A 53 11.80 -8.55 -11.96
C GLU A 53 11.44 -9.03 -13.38
N SER A 54 10.27 -8.64 -13.89
CA SER A 54 9.84 -8.99 -15.25
C SER A 54 10.73 -8.34 -16.33
N LEU A 55 11.12 -7.07 -16.14
CA LEU A 55 12.03 -6.36 -17.05
C LEU A 55 13.44 -6.95 -17.03
N GLU A 56 13.96 -7.27 -15.85
CA GLU A 56 15.26 -7.93 -15.69
C GLU A 56 15.28 -9.31 -16.36
N TRP A 57 14.18 -10.07 -16.22
CA TRP A 57 14.03 -11.35 -16.90
C TRP A 57 14.07 -11.19 -18.43
N LEU A 58 13.31 -10.25 -18.98
CA LEU A 58 13.30 -9.97 -20.42
C LEU A 58 14.69 -9.58 -20.92
N GLN A 59 15.39 -8.71 -20.20
CA GLN A 59 16.74 -8.27 -20.57
C GLN A 59 17.74 -9.44 -20.61
N SER A 60 17.64 -10.37 -19.66
CA SER A 60 18.57 -11.49 -19.52
C SER A 60 18.25 -12.67 -20.44
N HIS A 61 17.01 -12.81 -20.88
CA HIS A 61 16.53 -14.01 -21.62
C HIS A 61 16.11 -13.74 -23.07
N VAL A 62 15.95 -12.48 -23.49
CA VAL A 62 15.58 -12.12 -24.85
C VAL A 62 16.77 -11.45 -25.54
N HIS A 63 17.36 -12.13 -26.52
CA HIS A 63 18.42 -11.56 -27.35
C HIS A 63 17.80 -10.72 -28.47
N VAL A 64 18.02 -9.41 -28.44
CA VAL A 64 17.58 -8.50 -29.50
C VAL A 64 18.73 -8.32 -30.49
N THR A 65 18.73 -9.07 -31.58
CA THR A 65 19.55 -8.74 -32.76
C THR A 65 18.94 -7.51 -33.42
N LEU A 66 19.61 -6.36 -33.31
CA LEU A 66 19.34 -5.23 -34.19
C LEU A 66 19.76 -5.65 -35.59
N ASN A 67 18.79 -5.82 -36.49
CA ASN A 67 19.07 -6.05 -37.91
C ASN A 67 19.63 -4.74 -38.48
N GLU A 68 20.93 -4.72 -38.75
CA GLU A 68 21.59 -3.74 -39.63
C GLU A 68 21.18 -3.95 -41.10
#